data_AF-A0A7K5IZM3-F1
#
_entry.id   AF-A0A7K5IZM3-F1
#
_cell.length_a   1.000
_cell.length_b   1.000
_cell.length_c   1.000
_cell.angle_alpha   90.00
_cell.angle_beta   90.00
_cell.angle_gamma   90.00
#
_symmetry.space_group_name_H-M   'P 1'
#
loop_
_entity.id
_entity.type
_entity.pdbx_description
1 polymer ?
#
loop_
_entity_poly.entity_id
_entity_poly.type
_entity_poly.pdbx_seq_one_letter_code
_entity_poly.pdbx_strand_id
1 'polypeptide(L)'
;PNCVLLGCFVVHYAHRALIFPLLIRAGKPTPFFTFVLALLFCVFNGYLQGRSLTAYAAYPPGWLSDSRFITGFLGWLIGMAINIHSDHILRNLRKPGETGYKIPRGGMFEYVSGANFFGEILEWFGFALACCTIESFAFALCSLFILGSRARQHHKWYLEKFEDYPKDRKIVIPFLY
;
A
#
# COMPACT_ATOMS: atom_id res chain seq x y z
N PRO A 1 -10.35 -19.64 7.96
CA PRO A 1 -10.22 -18.50 7.01
C PRO A 1 -10.09 -17.15 7.73
N ASN A 2 -11.03 -16.82 8.61
CA ASN A 2 -11.12 -15.52 9.30
C ASN A 2 -9.84 -15.16 10.06
N CYS A 3 -9.29 -16.10 10.84
CA CYS A 3 -8.03 -15.87 11.56
C CYS A 3 -6.84 -15.58 10.63
N VAL A 4 -6.78 -16.23 9.47
CA VAL A 4 -5.71 -16.00 8.48
C VAL A 4 -5.84 -14.60 7.88
N LEU A 5 -7.05 -14.21 7.48
CA LEU A 5 -7.34 -12.89 6.92
C LEU A 5 -7.08 -11.78 7.95
N LEU A 6 -7.54 -11.94 9.19
CA LEU A 6 -7.21 -11.03 10.29
C LEU A 6 -5.70 -10.96 10.52
N GLY A 7 -5.01 -12.10 10.46
CA GLY A 7 -3.55 -12.16 10.53
C GLY A 7 -2.88 -11.33 9.44
N CYS A 8 -3.33 -11.43 8.18
CA CYS A 8 -2.82 -10.61 7.08
C CYS A 8 -2.95 -9.12 7.38
N PHE A 9 -4.15 -8.69 7.82
CA PHE A 9 -4.42 -7.30 8.19
C PHE A 9 -3.50 -6.82 9.32
N VAL A 10 -3.37 -7.61 10.39
CA VAL A 10 -2.50 -7.28 11.53
C VAL A 10 -1.03 -7.24 11.12
N VAL A 11 -0.57 -8.17 10.30
CA VAL A 11 0.83 -8.23 9.81
C VAL A 11 1.16 -6.98 8.99
N HIS A 12 0.29 -6.57 8.08
CA HIS A 12 0.46 -5.31 7.33
C HIS A 12 0.61 -4.12 8.28
N TYR A 13 -0.34 -3.96 9.22
CA TYR A 13 -0.34 -2.82 10.13
C TYR A 13 0.78 -2.86 11.15
N ALA A 14 1.22 -4.04 11.60
CA ALA A 14 2.39 -4.18 12.45
C ALA A 14 3.65 -3.69 11.73
N HIS A 15 3.82 -4.07 10.46
CA HIS A 15 4.91 -3.53 9.64
C HIS A 15 4.77 -2.01 9.45
N ARG A 16 3.59 -1.51 9.07
CA ARG A 16 3.36 -0.08 8.80
C ARG A 16 3.48 0.82 10.04
N ALA A 17 3.03 0.37 11.21
CA ALA A 17 2.97 1.19 12.42
C ALA A 17 4.22 1.06 13.29
N LEU A 18 4.86 -0.11 13.32
CA LEU A 18 6.01 -0.36 14.20
C LEU A 18 7.32 -0.36 13.42
N ILE A 19 7.40 -1.11 12.32
CA ILE A 19 8.67 -1.31 11.61
C ILE A 19 8.99 -0.11 10.71
N PHE A 20 8.07 0.27 9.83
CA PHE A 20 8.29 1.33 8.85
C PHE A 20 8.67 2.68 9.48
N PRO A 21 8.01 3.20 10.54
CA PRO A 21 8.32 4.51 11.10
C PRO A 21 9.67 4.56 11.81
N LEU A 22 10.05 3.49 12.52
CA LEU A 22 11.37 3.37 13.18
C LEU A 22 12.54 3.41 12.19
N LEU A 23 12.23 3.23 10.93
CA LEU A 23 13.14 3.00 9.84
C LEU A 23 13.25 4.22 8.90
N ILE A 24 12.41 5.25 9.09
CA ILE A 24 12.43 6.51 8.35
C ILE A 24 13.66 7.33 8.77
N ARG A 25 14.48 7.74 7.79
CA ARG A 25 15.72 8.51 8.04
C ARG A 25 15.54 10.03 8.02
N ALA A 26 14.55 10.54 7.29
CA ALA A 26 14.28 11.97 7.19
C ALA A 26 12.85 12.19 6.69
N GLY A 27 12.09 13.03 7.38
CA GLY A 27 10.72 13.38 7.02
C GLY A 27 10.44 14.85 7.34
N LYS A 28 9.52 15.45 6.59
CA LYS A 28 8.94 16.74 6.98
C LYS A 28 7.93 16.51 8.11
N PRO A 29 7.78 17.44 9.06
CA PRO A 29 6.74 17.34 10.07
C PRO A 29 5.37 17.18 9.40
N THR A 30 4.58 16.23 9.91
CA THR A 30 3.25 15.97 9.38
C THR A 30 2.27 16.99 9.98
N PRO A 31 1.42 17.66 9.18
CA PRO A 31 0.40 18.55 9.71
C PRO A 31 -0.55 17.83 10.67
N PHE A 32 -0.85 18.45 11.82
CA PHE A 32 -1.66 17.85 12.88
C PHE A 32 -3.05 17.39 12.40
N PHE A 33 -3.71 18.20 11.58
CA PHE A 33 -5.02 17.86 11.03
C PHE A 33 -4.98 16.58 10.15
N THR A 34 -3.95 16.44 9.32
CA THR A 34 -3.73 15.24 8.50
C THR A 34 -3.49 14.00 9.37
N PHE A 35 -2.76 14.15 10.47
CA PHE A 35 -2.56 13.09 11.44
C PHE A 35 -3.87 12.63 12.08
N VAL A 36 -4.70 13.57 12.57
CA VAL A 36 -5.99 13.24 13.20
C VAL A 36 -6.92 12.53 12.22
N LEU A 37 -7.01 13.00 10.97
CA LEU A 37 -7.82 12.33 9.94
C LEU A 37 -7.32 10.90 9.66
N ALA A 38 -6.01 10.70 9.56
CA ALA A 38 -5.43 9.38 9.36
C ALA A 38 -5.70 8.45 10.54
N LEU A 39 -5.62 8.96 11.78
CA LEU A 39 -5.93 8.21 12.99
C LEU A 39 -7.40 7.77 13.01
N LEU A 40 -8.33 8.70 12.79
CA LEU A 40 -9.76 8.40 12.74
C LEU A 40 -10.07 7.37 11.65
N PHE A 41 -9.53 7.56 10.45
CA PHE A 41 -9.67 6.60 9.37
C PHE A 41 -9.18 5.20 9.77
N CYS A 42 -8.00 5.08 10.37
CA CYS A 42 -7.45 3.79 10.78
C CYS A 42 -8.28 3.13 11.89
N VAL A 43 -8.82 3.91 12.85
CA VAL A 43 -9.71 3.39 13.90
C VAL A 43 -11.00 2.84 13.29
N PHE A 44 -11.67 3.62 12.43
CA PHE A 44 -12.91 3.17 11.79
C PHE A 44 -12.67 1.99 10.84
N ASN A 45 -11.66 2.05 9.98
CA ASN A 45 -11.32 0.97 9.06
C ASN A 45 -10.94 -0.30 9.83
N GLY A 46 -10.08 -0.19 10.86
CA GLY A 46 -9.71 -1.32 11.70
C GLY A 46 -10.92 -1.96 12.40
N TYR A 47 -11.83 -1.14 12.92
CA TYR A 47 -13.07 -1.63 13.51
C TYR A 47 -13.96 -2.35 12.50
N LEU A 48 -14.19 -1.75 11.32
CA LEU A 48 -15.03 -2.35 10.27
C LEU A 48 -14.48 -3.70 9.81
N GLN A 49 -13.18 -3.77 9.54
CA GLN A 49 -12.53 -5.00 9.09
C GLN A 49 -12.50 -6.06 10.18
N GLY A 50 -12.18 -5.66 11.41
CA GLY A 50 -12.20 -6.55 12.57
C GLY A 50 -13.60 -7.10 12.83
N ARG A 51 -14.62 -6.25 12.83
CA ARG A 51 -16.00 -6.64 13.13
C ARG A 51 -16.63 -7.48 12.01
N SER A 52 -16.33 -7.16 10.75
CA SER A 52 -16.72 -7.94 9.58
C SER A 52 -16.15 -9.35 9.68
N LEU A 53 -14.82 -9.50 9.85
CA LEU A 53 -14.16 -10.80 9.86
C LEU A 53 -14.39 -11.62 11.14
N THR A 54 -14.68 -11.00 12.29
CA THR A 54 -14.89 -11.76 13.53
C THR A 54 -16.32 -12.23 13.74
N ALA A 55 -17.32 -11.51 13.23
CA ALA A 55 -18.70 -11.76 13.62
C ALA A 55 -19.76 -11.62 12.51
N TYR A 56 -19.38 -11.28 11.27
CA TYR A 56 -20.32 -11.27 10.14
C TYR A 56 -19.88 -12.17 8.97
N ALA A 57 -18.59 -12.26 8.69
CA ALA A 57 -18.07 -13.05 7.57
C ALA A 57 -18.15 -14.56 7.87
N ALA A 58 -19.04 -15.25 7.17
CA ALA A 58 -19.16 -16.70 7.18
C ALA A 58 -18.60 -17.26 5.85
N TYR A 59 -17.65 -18.18 5.95
CA TYR A 59 -17.02 -18.81 4.79
C TYR A 59 -17.42 -20.28 4.69
N PRO A 60 -17.66 -20.80 3.46
CA PRO A 60 -17.95 -22.22 3.28
C PRO A 60 -16.74 -23.09 3.66
N PRO A 61 -16.97 -24.38 3.99
CA PRO A 61 -15.89 -25.33 4.18
C PRO A 61 -14.97 -25.36 2.96
N GLY A 62 -13.65 -25.41 3.18
CA GLY A 62 -12.67 -25.42 2.10
C GLY A 62 -12.34 -24.06 1.48
N TRP A 63 -12.81 -22.93 2.04
CA TRP A 63 -12.51 -21.59 1.51
C TRP A 63 -11.02 -21.31 1.30
N LEU A 64 -10.13 -21.87 2.14
CA LEU A 64 -8.68 -21.70 1.99
C LEU A 64 -8.14 -22.31 0.68
N SER A 65 -8.86 -23.28 0.11
CA SER A 65 -8.54 -23.91 -1.16
C SER A 65 -9.33 -23.31 -2.33
N ASP A 66 -10.24 -22.37 -2.06
CA ASP A 66 -11.00 -21.67 -3.10
C ASP A 66 -10.05 -20.79 -3.93
N SER A 67 -10.26 -20.75 -5.24
CA SER A 67 -9.42 -19.97 -6.15
C SER A 67 -9.38 -18.50 -5.76
N ARG A 68 -10.50 -17.92 -5.30
CA ARG A 68 -10.57 -16.51 -4.87
C ARG A 68 -9.67 -16.24 -3.68
N PHE A 69 -9.68 -17.14 -2.69
CA PHE A 69 -8.82 -17.03 -1.52
C PHE A 69 -7.35 -17.12 -1.92
N ILE A 70 -6.98 -18.13 -2.72
CA ILE A 70 -5.60 -18.34 -3.14
C ILE A 70 -5.09 -17.16 -3.97
N THR A 71 -5.84 -16.73 -4.99
CA THR A 71 -5.44 -15.59 -5.82
C THR A 71 -5.40 -14.30 -5.03
N GLY A 72 -6.36 -14.09 -4.13
CA GLY A 72 -6.40 -12.91 -3.28
C GLY A 72 -5.24 -12.86 -2.29
N PHE A 73 -4.94 -13.98 -1.64
CA PHE A 73 -3.82 -14.10 -0.70
C PHE A 73 -2.46 -13.95 -1.40
N LEU A 74 -2.29 -14.53 -2.59
CA LEU A 74 -1.08 -14.30 -3.40
C LEU A 74 -0.95 -12.84 -3.83
N GLY A 75 -2.06 -12.21 -4.25
CA GLY A 75 -2.10 -10.78 -4.55
C GLY A 75 -1.71 -9.92 -3.35
N TRP A 76 -2.21 -10.26 -2.16
CA TRP A 76 -1.84 -9.63 -0.90
C TRP A 76 -0.33 -9.75 -0.61
N LEU A 77 0.23 -10.96 -0.70
CA LEU A 77 1.66 -11.22 -0.48
C LEU A 77 2.55 -10.46 -1.47
N ILE A 78 2.22 -10.52 -2.76
CA ILE A 78 2.99 -9.83 -3.82
C ILE A 78 2.91 -8.31 -3.62
N GLY A 79 1.72 -7.79 -3.33
CA GLY A 79 1.51 -6.37 -3.05
C GLY A 79 2.34 -5.88 -1.86
N MET A 80 2.30 -6.62 -0.74
CA MET A 80 3.10 -6.32 0.45
C MET A 80 4.60 -6.37 0.14
N ALA A 81 5.07 -7.37 -0.59
CA ALA A 81 6.48 -7.49 -0.98
C ALA A 81 6.94 -6.30 -1.84
N ILE A 82 6.14 -5.89 -2.83
CA ILE A 82 6.43 -4.72 -3.67
C ILE A 82 6.45 -3.45 -2.80
N ASN A 83 5.45 -3.27 -1.93
CA ASN A 83 5.36 -2.10 -1.05
C ASN A 83 6.62 -1.95 -0.18
N ILE A 84 7.01 -3.02 0.53
CA ILE A 84 8.17 -3.04 1.41
C ILE A 84 9.46 -2.83 0.62
N HIS A 85 9.61 -3.49 -0.53
CA HIS A 85 10.78 -3.35 -1.38
C HIS A 85 10.93 -1.92 -1.91
N SER A 86 9.84 -1.32 -2.39
CA SER A 86 9.83 0.06 -2.87
C SER A 86 10.11 1.06 -1.76
N ASP A 87 9.54 0.87 -0.57
CA ASP A 87 9.84 1.72 0.59
C ASP A 87 11.30 1.58 1.03
N HIS A 88 11.88 0.38 0.94
CA HIS A 88 13.30 0.18 1.18
C HIS A 88 14.18 0.96 0.18
N ILE A 89 13.84 0.96 -1.11
CA ILE A 89 14.53 1.78 -2.12
C ILE A 89 14.43 3.26 -1.76
N LEU A 90 13.22 3.76 -1.50
CA LEU A 90 12.99 5.18 -1.18
C LEU A 90 13.78 5.64 0.05
N ARG A 91 13.86 4.80 1.08
CA ARG A 91 14.60 5.10 2.32
C ARG A 91 16.12 5.11 2.13
N ASN A 92 16.62 4.34 1.18
CA ASN A 92 18.05 4.28 0.85
C ASN A 92 18.46 5.19 -0.31
N LEU A 93 17.54 5.99 -0.86
CA LEU A 93 17.88 7.02 -1.82
C LEU A 93 18.92 8.02 -1.28
N ARG A 94 18.89 8.28 0.03
CA ARG A 94 19.80 9.23 0.69
C ARG A 94 20.76 8.50 1.61
N LYS A 95 22.05 8.86 1.52
CA LYS A 95 23.01 8.55 2.57
C LYS A 95 22.78 9.48 3.77
N PRO A 96 23.12 9.07 5.00
CA PRO A 96 23.05 9.96 6.17
C PRO A 96 23.80 11.28 5.90
N GLY A 97 23.11 12.41 6.05
CA GLY A 97 23.67 13.76 5.80
C GLY A 97 23.44 14.33 4.40
N GLU A 98 22.97 13.55 3.42
CA GLU A 98 22.63 14.08 2.10
C GLU A 98 21.29 14.84 2.10
N THR A 99 21.29 16.04 1.52
CA THR A 99 20.09 16.84 1.27
C THR A 99 19.74 16.82 -0.22
N GLY A 100 18.45 16.91 -0.56
CA GLY A 100 17.97 16.88 -1.94
C GLY A 100 17.17 15.63 -2.31
N TYR A 101 16.32 15.74 -3.32
CA TYR A 101 15.56 14.60 -3.85
C TYR A 101 16.35 13.90 -4.96
N LYS A 102 16.16 12.59 -5.09
CA LYS A 102 16.76 11.77 -6.14
C LYS A 102 15.66 10.96 -6.84
N ILE A 103 15.92 10.56 -8.08
CA ILE A 103 15.03 9.70 -8.85
C ILE A 103 15.16 8.26 -8.33
N PRO A 104 14.07 7.59 -7.90
CA PRO A 104 14.12 6.18 -7.53
C PRO A 104 14.38 5.29 -8.74
N ARG A 105 15.31 4.34 -8.57
CA ARG A 105 15.71 3.32 -9.55
C ARG A 105 15.68 1.94 -8.90
N GLY A 106 15.42 0.91 -9.70
CA GLY A 106 15.32 -0.48 -9.28
C GLY A 106 13.88 -0.96 -9.02
N GLY A 107 13.68 -2.26 -9.23
CA GLY A 107 12.39 -2.93 -9.02
C GLY A 107 11.25 -2.29 -9.80
N MET A 108 10.09 -2.15 -9.16
CA MET A 108 8.89 -1.57 -9.79
C MET A 108 9.03 -0.08 -10.15
N PHE A 109 10.02 0.64 -9.62
CA PHE A 109 10.25 2.03 -10.02
C PHE A 109 10.69 2.19 -11.46
N GLU A 110 11.17 1.13 -12.12
CA GLU A 110 11.48 1.21 -13.55
C GLU A 110 10.23 1.33 -14.43
N TYR A 111 9.07 0.90 -13.93
CA TYR A 111 7.80 0.95 -14.66
C TYR A 111 6.90 2.09 -14.20
N VAL A 112 6.87 2.38 -12.89
CA VAL A 112 5.93 3.34 -12.29
C VAL A 112 6.60 4.28 -11.28
N SER A 113 6.11 5.52 -11.18
CA SER A 113 6.59 6.50 -10.20
C SER A 113 6.18 6.16 -8.78
N GLY A 114 4.95 5.69 -8.60
CA GLY A 114 4.36 5.32 -7.32
C GLY A 114 4.47 3.83 -7.02
N ALA A 115 5.65 3.23 -7.11
CA ALA A 115 5.83 1.79 -6.98
C ALA A 115 5.35 1.21 -5.63
N ASN A 116 5.60 1.93 -4.52
CA ASN A 116 5.08 1.54 -3.21
C ASN A 116 3.55 1.63 -3.13
N PHE A 117 2.97 2.66 -3.75
CA PHE A 117 1.52 2.83 -3.86
C PHE A 117 0.87 1.73 -4.69
N PHE A 118 1.51 1.31 -5.79
CA PHE A 118 1.05 0.17 -6.58
C PHE A 118 1.01 -1.11 -5.75
N GLY A 119 2.08 -1.40 -5.01
CA GLY A 119 2.15 -2.55 -4.12
C GLY A 119 0.99 -2.56 -3.11
N GLU A 120 0.73 -1.42 -2.46
CA GLU A 120 -0.33 -1.29 -1.46
C GLU A 120 -1.75 -1.40 -2.07
N ILE A 121 -1.95 -0.86 -3.29
CA ILE A 121 -3.22 -1.03 -4.01
C ILE A 121 -3.44 -2.52 -4.33
N LEU A 122 -2.44 -3.18 -4.93
CA LEU A 122 -2.51 -4.61 -5.24
C LEU A 122 -2.76 -5.44 -3.98
N GLU A 123 -2.10 -5.08 -2.88
CA GLU A 123 -2.24 -5.73 -1.59
C GLU A 123 -3.69 -5.70 -1.11
N TRP A 124 -4.32 -4.52 -1.12
CA TRP A 124 -5.69 -4.37 -0.62
C TRP A 124 -6.76 -4.94 -1.55
N PHE A 125 -6.54 -4.91 -2.87
CA PHE A 125 -7.42 -5.63 -3.80
C PHE A 125 -7.30 -7.15 -3.65
N GLY A 126 -6.09 -7.67 -3.43
CA GLY A 126 -5.87 -9.08 -3.09
C GLY A 126 -6.58 -9.45 -1.79
N PHE A 127 -6.43 -8.63 -0.76
CA PHE A 127 -7.13 -8.80 0.52
C PHE A 127 -8.66 -8.80 0.34
N ALA A 128 -9.21 -7.85 -0.42
CA ALA A 128 -10.64 -7.77 -0.69
C ALA A 128 -11.16 -9.01 -1.42
N LEU A 129 -10.39 -9.54 -2.37
CA LEU A 129 -10.73 -10.78 -3.09
C LEU A 129 -10.70 -12.00 -2.16
N ALA A 130 -9.72 -12.08 -1.26
CA ALA A 130 -9.62 -13.20 -0.31
C ALA A 130 -10.72 -13.14 0.78
N CYS A 131 -11.07 -11.93 1.21
CA CYS A 131 -12.13 -11.66 2.19
C CYS A 131 -13.53 -11.82 1.60
N CYS A 132 -13.74 -11.43 0.33
CA CYS A 132 -15.06 -11.35 -0.30
C CYS A 132 -16.10 -10.58 0.54
N THR A 133 -15.69 -9.50 1.22
CA THR A 133 -16.59 -8.65 2.02
C THR A 133 -16.73 -7.26 1.42
N ILE A 134 -17.86 -6.60 1.69
CA ILE A 134 -18.13 -5.24 1.20
C ILE A 134 -17.16 -4.25 1.85
N GLU A 135 -16.85 -4.43 3.14
CA GLU A 135 -15.94 -3.55 3.88
C GLU A 135 -14.52 -3.59 3.32
N SER A 136 -14.04 -4.79 2.97
CA SER A 136 -12.71 -4.97 2.39
C SER A 136 -12.60 -4.41 0.97
N PHE A 137 -13.64 -4.56 0.17
CA PHE A 137 -13.71 -3.95 -1.16
C PHE A 137 -13.78 -2.41 -1.09
N ALA A 138 -14.60 -1.87 -0.18
CA ALA A 138 -14.68 -0.42 0.05
C ALA A 138 -13.32 0.16 0.47
N PHE A 139 -12.59 -0.55 1.33
CA PHE A 139 -11.25 -0.15 1.73
C PHE A 139 -10.24 -0.18 0.58
N ALA A 140 -10.27 -1.21 -0.27
CA ALA A 140 -9.42 -1.30 -1.46
C ALA A 140 -9.68 -0.13 -2.44
N LEU A 141 -10.96 0.20 -2.69
CA LEU A 141 -11.34 1.35 -3.52
C LEU A 141 -10.88 2.67 -2.91
N CYS A 142 -11.10 2.86 -1.60
CA CYS A 142 -10.66 4.06 -0.90
C CYS A 142 -9.14 4.25 -1.03
N SER A 143 -8.38 3.16 -0.82
CA SER A 143 -6.93 3.14 -0.97
C SER A 143 -6.49 3.48 -2.40
N LEU A 144 -7.16 2.93 -3.41
CA LEU A 144 -6.91 3.26 -4.82
C LEU A 144 -7.04 4.76 -5.10
N PHE A 145 -8.13 5.40 -4.66
CA PHE A 145 -8.34 6.82 -4.94
C PHE A 145 -7.34 7.72 -4.20
N ILE A 146 -7.09 7.44 -2.92
CA ILE A 146 -6.16 8.23 -2.10
C ILE A 146 -4.73 8.06 -2.61
N LEU A 147 -4.27 6.82 -2.80
CA LEU A 147 -2.91 6.55 -3.23
C LEU A 147 -2.69 6.88 -4.71
N GLY A 148 -3.69 6.65 -5.56
CA GLY A 148 -3.63 6.99 -6.99
C GLY A 148 -3.54 8.50 -7.22
N SER A 149 -4.30 9.30 -6.48
CA SER A 149 -4.20 10.77 -6.55
C SER A 149 -2.83 11.28 -6.06
N ARG A 150 -2.31 10.71 -4.97
CA ARG A 150 -0.96 11.00 -4.47
C ARG A 150 0.12 10.59 -5.47
N ALA A 151 0.00 9.42 -6.09
CA ALA A 151 0.94 8.93 -7.10
C ALA A 151 0.99 9.90 -8.30
N ARG A 152 -0.16 10.41 -8.74
CA ARG A 152 -0.23 11.41 -9.82
C ARG A 152 0.49 12.70 -9.46
N GLN A 153 0.32 13.19 -8.25
CA GLN A 153 1.03 14.38 -7.77
C GLN A 153 2.54 14.14 -7.73
N HIS A 154 2.99 12.97 -7.26
CA HIS A 154 4.40 12.60 -7.24
C HIS A 154 4.97 12.52 -8.66
N HIS A 155 4.28 11.86 -9.59
CA HIS A 155 4.71 11.73 -10.98
C HIS A 155 4.87 13.12 -11.64
N LYS A 156 3.87 13.99 -11.49
CA LYS A 156 3.94 15.37 -12.00
C LYS A 156 5.12 16.14 -11.39
N TRP A 157 5.29 16.05 -10.07
CA TRP A 157 6.39 16.71 -9.38
C TRP A 157 7.76 16.21 -9.85
N TYR A 158 7.92 14.91 -10.10
CA TYR A 158 9.17 14.35 -10.64
C TYR A 158 9.49 14.87 -12.05
N LEU A 159 8.48 14.95 -12.94
CA LEU A 159 8.64 15.49 -14.29
C LEU A 159 9.03 16.98 -14.28
N GLU A 160 8.47 17.76 -13.35
CA GLU A 160 8.79 19.19 -13.22
C GLU A 160 10.15 19.42 -12.56
N LYS A 161 10.57 18.52 -11.66
CA LYS A 161 11.78 18.70 -10.85
C LYS A 161 13.05 18.20 -11.53
N PHE A 162 12.96 17.14 -12.33
CA PHE A 162 14.11 16.46 -12.91
C PHE A 162 14.00 16.43 -14.43
N GLU A 163 14.93 17.08 -15.12
CA GLU A 163 15.00 17.06 -16.58
C GLU A 163 15.33 15.66 -17.13
N ASP A 164 16.08 14.86 -16.36
CA ASP A 164 16.49 13.49 -16.67
C ASP A 164 15.47 12.41 -16.22
N TYR A 165 14.26 12.81 -15.80
CA TYR A 165 13.25 11.85 -15.39
C TYR A 165 12.79 10.94 -16.55
N PRO A 166 12.74 9.61 -16.36
CA PRO A 166 12.27 8.70 -17.41
C PRO A 166 10.79 8.95 -17.76
N LYS A 167 10.55 9.49 -18.96
CA LYS A 167 9.20 9.88 -19.42
C LYS A 167 8.28 8.70 -19.74
N ASP A 168 8.86 7.50 -19.92
CA ASP A 168 8.09 6.28 -20.21
C ASP A 168 7.43 5.69 -18.96
N ARG A 169 7.87 6.10 -17.76
CA ARG A 169 7.28 5.65 -16.49
C ARG A 169 5.82 6.06 -16.41
N LYS A 170 4.99 5.15 -15.93
CA LYS A 170 3.60 5.41 -15.61
C LYS A 170 3.46 5.89 -14.16
N ILE A 171 2.27 6.32 -13.78
CA ILE A 171 2.00 6.91 -12.47
C ILE A 171 2.00 5.82 -11.40
N VAL A 172 1.18 4.78 -11.57
CA VAL A 172 0.96 3.73 -10.55
C VAL A 172 0.61 2.36 -11.12
N ILE A 173 -0.13 2.25 -12.23
CA ILE A 173 -0.44 0.99 -12.90
C ILE A 173 0.56 0.78 -14.05
N PRO A 174 1.43 -0.23 -13.99
CA PRO A 174 2.41 -0.50 -15.05
C PRO A 174 1.74 -0.57 -16.43
N PHE A 175 2.37 0.08 -17.41
CA PHE A 175 1.95 0.12 -18.82
C PHE A 175 0.58 0.78 -19.11
N LEU A 176 -0.22 1.12 -18.09
CA LEU A 176 -1.56 1.69 -18.27
C LEU A 176 -1.68 3.11 -17.73
N TYR A 177 -1.42 3.32 -16.43
CA TYR A 177 -1.73 4.59 -15.76
C TYR A 177 -0.61 5.05 -14.85
#